data_AF-A0A3S9Q3G5-F1
#
_entry.id   AF-A0A3S9Q3G5-F1
#
_cell.length_a   1.000
_cell.length_b   1.000
_cell.length_c   1.000
_cell.angle_alpha   90.00
_cell.angle_beta   90.00
_cell.angle_gamma   90.00
#
_symmetry.space_group_name_H-M   'P 1'
#
loop_
_entity.id
_entity.type
_entity.pdbx_description
1 polymer ?
#
loop_
_entity_poly.entity_id
_entity_poly.type
_entity_poly.pdbx_seq_one_letter_code
_entity_poly.pdbx_strand_id
1 'polypeptide(L)'
;MNFLSDIWRSYLSLPTWVKIWVFLILIPVNIVSIYFIGDPGSNLIVSLAIAGLLFNTVPMWFDRGFSSAMAIPHVIFWTPLTIIIIYYLMISEISLVDNYRYFLSILMVCNLISLFFDFPDLYKWLSNRKNNVKNV
;
A
#
# COMPACT_ATOMS: atom_id res chain seq x y z
N MET A 1 26.58 12.07 -6.95
CA MET A 1 25.60 11.55 -5.98
C MET A 1 24.86 10.42 -6.68
N ASN A 2 24.89 9.21 -6.10
CA ASN A 2 24.36 8.01 -6.75
C ASN A 2 22.89 7.86 -6.38
N PHE A 3 22.03 7.51 -7.34
CA PHE A 3 20.60 7.28 -7.13
C PHE A 3 20.29 6.38 -5.92
N LEU A 4 21.04 5.28 -5.78
CA LEU A 4 20.94 4.37 -4.63
C LEU A 4 21.28 5.05 -3.29
N SER A 5 22.24 5.97 -3.28
CA SER A 5 22.62 6.70 -2.05
C SER A 5 21.56 7.72 -1.63
N ASP A 6 20.82 8.30 -2.58
CA ASP A 6 19.74 9.25 -2.30
C ASP A 6 18.54 8.50 -1.67
N ILE A 7 18.13 7.37 -2.28
CA ILE A 7 17.08 6.50 -1.72
C ILE A 7 17.49 5.98 -0.34
N TRP A 8 18.73 5.54 -0.17
CA TRP A 8 19.21 5.02 1.11
C TRP A 8 19.17 6.09 2.21
N ARG A 9 19.56 7.33 1.91
CA ARG A 9 19.46 8.45 2.86
C ARG A 9 18.01 8.78 3.20
N SER A 10 17.12 8.77 2.20
CA SER A 10 15.69 8.99 2.43
C SER A 10 15.08 7.88 3.31
N TYR A 11 15.42 6.62 3.05
CA TYR A 11 15.03 5.49 3.90
C TYR A 11 15.50 5.66 5.35
N LEU A 12 16.75 6.09 5.54
CA LEU A 12 17.31 6.31 6.87
C LEU A 12 16.60 7.44 7.62
N SER A 13 16.10 8.46 6.92
CA SER A 13 15.35 9.57 7.52
C SER A 13 13.92 9.23 7.96
N LEU A 14 13.37 8.09 7.53
CA LEU A 14 12.05 7.66 7.99
C LEU A 14 12.07 7.34 9.49
N PRO A 15 10.94 7.52 10.20
CA PRO A 15 10.79 7.02 11.56
C PRO A 15 11.01 5.50 11.60
N THR A 16 11.73 5.01 12.62
CA THR A 16 12.05 3.58 12.75
C THR A 16 10.79 2.71 12.81
N TRP A 17 9.71 3.18 13.43
CA TRP A 17 8.44 2.45 13.48
C TRP A 17 7.79 2.30 12.10
N VAL A 18 7.90 3.30 11.21
CA VAL A 18 7.40 3.22 9.82
C VAL A 18 8.21 2.19 9.04
N LYS A 19 9.54 2.16 9.21
CA LYS A 19 10.40 1.17 8.55
C LYS A 19 10.01 -0.25 8.96
N ILE A 20 9.82 -0.48 10.26
CA ILE A 20 9.38 -1.78 10.79
C ILE A 20 8.01 -2.14 10.20
N TRP A 21 7.05 -1.21 10.26
CA TRP A 21 5.71 -1.43 9.72
C TRP A 21 5.71 -1.80 8.23
N VAL A 22 6.35 -0.99 7.39
CA VAL A 22 6.34 -1.19 5.94
C VAL A 22 7.11 -2.45 5.54
N PHE A 23 8.33 -2.62 6.05
CA PHE A 23 9.23 -3.68 5.56
C PHE A 23 9.04 -5.02 6.25
N LEU A 24 8.58 -5.07 7.50
CA LEU A 24 8.39 -6.32 8.24
C LEU A 24 6.93 -6.76 8.32
N ILE A 25 5.97 -5.88 8.07
CA ILE A 25 4.53 -6.22 8.15
C ILE A 25 3.88 -6.02 6.78
N LEU A 26 3.84 -4.79 6.26
CA LEU A 26 3.06 -4.46 5.07
C LEU A 26 3.53 -5.24 3.83
N ILE A 27 4.82 -5.16 3.49
CA ILE A 27 5.37 -5.84 2.32
C ILE A 27 5.22 -7.36 2.46
N PRO A 28 5.65 -8.00 3.57
CA PRO A 28 5.47 -9.45 3.74
C PRO A 28 4.02 -9.91 3.66
N VAL A 29 3.07 -9.21 4.30
CA VAL A 29 1.65 -9.57 4.28
C VAL A 29 1.09 -9.50 2.84
N ASN A 30 1.48 -8.49 2.05
CA ASN A 30 1.09 -8.41 0.64
C ASN A 30 1.78 -9.47 -0.23
N ILE A 31 3.00 -9.91 0.10
CA ILE A 31 3.65 -11.02 -0.62
C ILE A 31 2.98 -12.35 -0.29
N VAL A 32 2.59 -12.57 0.97
CA VAL A 32 1.90 -13.78 1.43
C VAL A 32 0.57 -13.98 0.72
N SER A 33 -0.07 -12.94 0.17
CA SER A 33 -1.29 -13.13 -0.63
C SER A 33 -1.08 -14.08 -1.82
N ILE A 34 0.13 -14.15 -2.37
CA ILE A 34 0.48 -15.05 -3.48
C ILE A 34 0.29 -16.53 -3.09
N TYR A 35 0.48 -16.88 -1.82
CA TYR A 35 0.28 -18.24 -1.32
C TYR A 35 -1.17 -18.71 -1.45
N PHE A 36 -2.13 -17.78 -1.42
CA PHE A 36 -3.56 -18.07 -1.49
C PHE A 36 -4.13 -18.02 -2.93
N ILE A 37 -3.26 -18.01 -3.95
CA ILE A 37 -3.72 -18.15 -5.35
C ILE A 37 -4.46 -19.48 -5.50
N GLY A 38 -5.69 -19.40 -6.00
CA GLY A 38 -6.60 -20.55 -6.13
C GLY A 38 -7.81 -20.47 -5.20
N ASP A 39 -7.74 -19.66 -4.15
CA ASP A 39 -8.91 -19.36 -3.32
C ASP A 39 -9.87 -18.37 -4.01
N PRO A 40 -11.15 -18.31 -3.59
CA PRO A 40 -12.13 -17.39 -4.18
C PRO A 40 -11.66 -15.93 -4.13
N GLY A 41 -11.66 -15.26 -5.30
CA GLY A 41 -11.27 -13.86 -5.41
C GLY A 41 -9.77 -13.56 -5.24
N SER A 42 -8.95 -14.57 -4.91
CA SER A 42 -7.51 -14.42 -4.64
C SER A 42 -6.76 -13.79 -5.79
N ASN A 43 -7.06 -14.17 -7.04
CA ASN A 43 -6.40 -13.62 -8.22
C ASN A 43 -6.48 -12.08 -8.29
N LEU A 44 -7.64 -11.53 -7.95
CA LEU A 44 -7.85 -10.08 -8.00
C LEU A 44 -7.17 -9.39 -6.82
N ILE A 45 -7.24 -9.98 -5.62
CA ILE A 45 -6.57 -9.50 -4.42
C ILE A 45 -5.04 -9.47 -4.62
N VAL A 46 -4.47 -10.56 -5.13
CA VAL A 46 -3.04 -10.68 -5.44
C VAL A 46 -2.62 -9.70 -6.52
N SER A 47 -3.41 -9.56 -7.59
CA SER A 47 -3.12 -8.61 -8.67
C SER A 47 -3.06 -7.18 -8.15
N LEU A 48 -4.01 -6.77 -7.30
CA LEU A 48 -4.01 -5.44 -6.69
C LEU A 48 -2.85 -5.25 -5.69
N ALA A 49 -2.54 -6.25 -4.88
CA ALA A 49 -1.43 -6.20 -3.93
C ALA A 49 -0.08 -6.03 -4.67
N ILE A 50 0.16 -6.85 -5.71
CA ILE A 50 1.40 -6.78 -6.51
C ILE A 50 1.45 -5.49 -7.33
N ALA A 51 0.37 -5.13 -8.02
CA ALA A 51 0.30 -3.89 -8.79
C ALA A 51 0.59 -2.70 -7.88
N GLY A 52 -0.05 -2.68 -6.71
CA GLY A 52 0.19 -1.69 -5.71
C GLY A 52 1.67 -1.57 -5.32
N LEU A 53 2.33 -2.69 -5.02
CA LEU A 53 3.75 -2.69 -4.64
C LEU A 53 4.62 -2.15 -5.78
N LEU A 54 4.37 -2.58 -7.02
CA LEU A 54 5.10 -2.16 -8.21
C LEU A 54 4.89 -0.68 -8.54
N PHE A 55 3.66 -0.19 -8.53
CA PHE A 55 3.37 1.20 -8.83
C PHE A 55 3.89 2.15 -7.74
N ASN A 56 4.04 1.67 -6.50
CA ASN A 56 4.66 2.47 -5.44
C ASN A 56 6.18 2.68 -5.64
N THR A 57 6.85 1.84 -6.43
CA THR A 57 8.27 2.07 -6.76
C THR A 57 8.47 3.18 -7.79
N VAL A 58 7.41 3.57 -8.53
CA VAL A 58 7.50 4.61 -9.57
C VAL A 58 7.78 5.99 -8.96
N PRO A 59 6.99 6.50 -7.98
CA PRO A 59 7.34 7.75 -7.29
C PRO A 59 8.70 7.69 -6.60
N MET A 60 9.06 6.55 -6.00
CA MET A 60 10.39 6.38 -5.39
C MET A 60 11.52 6.59 -6.39
N TRP A 61 11.33 6.16 -7.64
CA TRP A 61 12.31 6.32 -8.71
C TRP A 61 12.43 7.78 -9.17
N PHE A 62 11.31 8.49 -9.32
CA PHE A 62 11.31 9.88 -9.78
C PHE A 62 11.74 10.86 -8.69
N ASP A 63 11.22 10.71 -7.48
CA ASP A 63 11.48 11.62 -6.35
C ASP A 63 12.77 11.25 -5.58
N ARG A 64 13.44 10.15 -6.00
CA ARG A 64 14.66 9.61 -5.38
C ARG A 64 14.56 9.38 -3.87
N GLY A 65 13.36 9.02 -3.39
CA GLY A 65 13.11 8.84 -1.97
C GLY A 65 11.65 8.57 -1.63
N PHE A 66 11.37 8.50 -0.34
CA PHE A 66 10.03 8.35 0.21
C PHE A 66 9.35 9.72 0.29
N SER A 67 8.56 10.04 -0.72
CA SER A 67 7.81 11.29 -0.82
C SER A 67 6.33 11.08 -0.54
N SER A 68 5.60 12.17 -0.28
CA SER A 68 4.13 12.12 -0.17
C SER A 68 3.43 11.73 -1.49
N ALA A 69 4.14 11.70 -2.62
CA ALA A 69 3.61 11.19 -3.88
C ALA A 69 3.41 9.66 -3.87
N MET A 70 4.10 8.94 -2.97
CA MET A 70 3.90 7.49 -2.76
C MET A 70 2.49 7.15 -2.25
N ALA A 71 1.83 8.08 -1.57
CA ALA A 71 0.45 7.89 -1.13
C ALA A 71 -0.53 7.75 -2.31
N ILE A 72 -0.20 8.25 -3.50
CA ILE A 72 -1.08 8.20 -4.69
C ILE A 72 -1.30 6.76 -5.16
N PRO A 73 -0.26 6.02 -5.62
CA PRO A 73 -0.46 4.63 -6.02
C PRO A 73 -0.97 3.79 -4.85
N HIS A 74 -0.53 4.07 -3.62
CA HIS A 74 -1.02 3.33 -2.46
C HIS A 74 -2.53 3.47 -2.28
N VAL A 75 -3.07 4.69 -2.22
CA VAL A 75 -4.52 4.91 -2.10
C VAL A 75 -5.28 4.33 -3.30
N ILE A 76 -4.76 4.46 -4.52
CA ILE A 76 -5.43 3.97 -5.74
C ILE A 76 -5.56 2.44 -5.75
N PHE A 77 -4.54 1.69 -5.31
CA PHE A 77 -4.56 0.22 -5.35
C PHE A 77 -5.09 -0.41 -4.04
N TRP A 78 -4.78 0.16 -2.87
CA TRP A 78 -5.19 -0.41 -1.58
C TRP A 78 -6.63 -0.10 -1.19
N THR A 79 -7.20 1.01 -1.67
CA THR A 79 -8.63 1.30 -1.46
C THR A 79 -9.54 0.24 -2.11
N PRO A 80 -9.44 -0.04 -3.43
CA PRO A 80 -10.26 -1.08 -4.04
C PRO A 80 -9.93 -2.46 -3.47
N LEU A 81 -8.66 -2.76 -3.17
CA LEU A 81 -8.27 -4.00 -2.50
C LEU A 81 -9.02 -4.19 -1.18
N THR A 82 -9.07 -3.15 -0.35
CA THR A 82 -9.77 -3.19 0.94
C THR A 82 -11.28 -3.37 0.76
N ILE A 83 -11.89 -2.69 -0.21
CA ILE A 83 -13.32 -2.84 -0.53
C ILE A 83 -13.63 -4.29 -0.94
N ILE A 84 -12.79 -4.89 -1.78
CA ILE A 84 -12.94 -6.27 -2.25
C ILE A 84 -12.79 -7.25 -1.10
N ILE A 85 -11.82 -7.03 -0.22
CA ILE A 85 -11.65 -7.87 0.97
C ILE A 85 -12.88 -7.79 1.89
N ILE A 86 -13.41 -6.58 2.13
CA ILE A 86 -14.66 -6.39 2.90
C ILE A 86 -15.83 -7.12 2.24
N TYR A 87 -15.95 -7.02 0.91
CA TYR A 87 -16.99 -7.73 0.16
C TYR A 87 -16.90 -9.24 0.38
N TYR A 88 -15.71 -9.84 0.25
CA TYR A 88 -15.54 -11.28 0.47
C TYR A 88 -15.74 -11.70 1.93
N LEU A 89 -15.41 -10.86 2.90
CA LEU A 89 -15.53 -11.20 4.33
C LEU A 89 -16.92 -10.97 4.92
N MET A 90 -17.68 -9.98 4.42
CA MET A 90 -18.90 -9.50 5.07
C MET A 90 -20.16 -9.56 4.20
N ILE A 91 -20.03 -9.54 2.88
CA ILE A 91 -21.17 -9.41 1.96
C ILE A 91 -21.37 -10.70 1.16
N SER A 92 -20.28 -11.33 0.74
CA SER A 92 -20.31 -12.54 -0.08
C SER A 92 -20.81 -13.73 0.74
N GLU A 93 -21.69 -14.53 0.13
CA GLU A 93 -22.13 -15.83 0.67
C GLU A 93 -21.14 -16.96 0.34
N ILE A 94 -20.01 -16.65 -0.30
CA ILE A 94 -18.99 -17.64 -0.67
C ILE A 94 -18.32 -18.17 0.59
N SER A 95 -18.30 -19.50 0.72
CA SER A 95 -17.55 -20.17 1.78
C SER A 95 -16.04 -20.02 1.51
N LEU A 96 -15.35 -19.34 2.41
CA LEU A 96 -13.89 -19.21 2.42
C LEU A 96 -13.32 -20.26 3.37
N VAL A 97 -12.17 -20.84 3.00
CA VAL A 97 -11.39 -21.68 3.91
C VAL A 97 -10.95 -20.83 5.10
N ASP A 98 -11.03 -21.37 6.32
CA ASP A 98 -10.76 -20.62 7.56
C ASP A 98 -9.40 -19.89 7.53
N ASN A 99 -8.34 -20.58 7.08
CA ASN A 99 -7.00 -19.99 6.98
C ASN A 99 -6.97 -18.76 6.05
N TYR A 100 -7.67 -18.82 4.92
CA TYR A 100 -7.75 -17.72 3.98
C TYR A 100 -8.58 -16.56 4.55
N ARG A 101 -9.68 -16.86 5.24
CA ARG A 101 -10.50 -15.85 5.93
C ARG A 101 -9.70 -15.11 7.01
N TYR A 102 -8.91 -15.82 7.81
CA TYR A 102 -8.01 -15.21 8.79
C TYR A 102 -6.96 -14.32 8.11
N PHE A 103 -6.33 -14.80 7.05
CA PHE A 103 -5.38 -14.02 6.27
C PHE A 103 -6.00 -12.74 5.70
N LEU A 104 -7.16 -12.83 5.06
CA LEU A 104 -7.88 -11.67 4.53
C LEU A 104 -8.22 -10.65 5.63
N SER A 105 -8.55 -11.12 6.83
CA SER A 105 -8.83 -10.25 7.97
C SER A 105 -7.57 -9.48 8.41
N ILE A 106 -6.42 -10.14 8.45
CA ILE A 106 -5.12 -9.50 8.73
C ILE A 106 -4.77 -8.51 7.63
N LEU A 107 -4.86 -8.90 6.36
CA LEU A 107 -4.60 -8.05 5.21
C LEU A 107 -5.50 -6.80 5.22
N MET A 108 -6.79 -6.96 5.55
CA MET A 108 -7.72 -5.84 5.70
C MET A 108 -7.28 -4.86 6.78
N VAL A 109 -6.94 -5.36 7.98
CA VAL A 109 -6.50 -4.51 9.09
C VAL A 109 -5.21 -3.77 8.75
N CYS A 110 -4.23 -4.46 8.16
CA CYS A 110 -2.98 -3.85 7.70
C CYS A 110 -3.24 -2.75 6.66
N ASN A 111 -4.13 -3.00 5.70
CA ASN A 111 -4.47 -2.04 4.66
C ASN A 111 -5.21 -0.81 5.23
N LEU A 112 -6.15 -1.02 6.15
CA LEU A 112 -6.88 0.07 6.81
C LEU A 112 -5.96 0.99 7.63
N ILE A 113 -5.04 0.40 8.41
CA ILE A 113 -4.06 1.17 9.18
C ILE A 113 -3.16 1.98 8.24
N SER A 114 -2.75 1.40 7.12
CA SER A 114 -1.86 2.06 6.17
C SER A 114 -2.57 3.18 5.43
N LEU A 115 -3.77 2.92 4.91
CA LEU A 115 -4.62 3.94 4.29
C LEU A 115 -4.89 5.12 5.24
N PHE A 116 -5.10 4.86 6.53
CA PHE A 116 -5.29 5.92 7.52
C PHE A 116 -4.10 6.88 7.59
N PHE A 117 -2.87 6.38 7.46
CA PHE A 117 -1.67 7.23 7.38
C PHE A 117 -1.49 7.89 6.00
N ASP A 118 -1.89 7.22 4.92
CA ASP A 118 -1.70 7.73 3.57
C ASP A 118 -2.69 8.83 3.17
N PHE A 119 -3.91 8.86 3.71
CA PHE A 119 -4.89 9.91 3.40
C PHE A 119 -4.41 11.34 3.75
N PRO A 120 -3.90 11.61 4.97
CA PRO A 120 -3.30 12.90 5.30
C PRO A 120 -2.13 13.27 4.40
N ASP A 121 -1.29 12.31 4.02
CA ASP A 121 -0.12 12.58 3.19
C ASP A 121 -0.49 12.84 1.73
N LEU A 122 -1.50 12.14 1.20
CA LEU A 122 -2.12 12.45 -0.08
C LEU A 122 -2.72 13.86 -0.08
N TYR A 123 -3.41 14.25 1.00
CA TYR A 123 -3.97 15.61 1.13
C TYR A 123 -2.88 16.68 1.16
N LYS A 124 -1.80 16.47 1.94
CA LYS A 124 -0.64 17.37 1.96
C LYS A 124 -0.01 17.51 0.58
N TRP A 125 0.14 16.39 -0.15
CA TRP A 125 0.67 16.41 -1.51
C TRP A 125 -0.19 17.26 -2.45
N LEU A 126 -1.51 17.07 -2.43
CA LEU A 126 -2.46 17.85 -3.23
C LEU A 126 -2.42 19.35 -2.87
N SER A 127 -2.36 19.67 -1.58
CA SER A 127 -2.31 21.05 -1.08
C SER A 127 -1.02 21.76 -1.53
N ASN A 128 0.13 21.10 -1.40
CA ASN A 128 1.42 21.64 -1.84
C ASN A 128 1.46 21.89 -3.35
N ARG A 129 0.83 21.01 -4.15
CA ARG A 129 0.73 21.21 -5.60
C ARG A 129 -0.17 22.40 -5.95
N LYS A 130 -1.31 22.56 -5.26
CA LYS A 130 -2.22 23.70 -5.43
C LYS A 130 -1.55 25.04 -5.09
N ASN A 131 -0.71 25.08 -4.06
CA ASN A 131 0.00 26.31 -3.66
C ASN A 131 1.11 26.67 -4.65
N ASN A 132 1.84 25.70 -5.19
CA ASN A 132 2.85 25.95 -6.22
C ASN A 132 2.26 26.46 -7.53
N VAL A 133 1.04 26.04 -7.92
CA VAL A 133 0.35 26.55 -9.12
C VAL A 133 -0.17 27.98 -8.95
N LYS A 134 -0.38 28.46 -7.71
CA LYS A 134 -0.83 29.83 -7.44
C LYS A 134 0.29 30.87 -7.39
N ASN A 135 1.55 30.42 -7.31
CA ASN A 135 2.73 31.29 -7.19
C ASN A 135 3.54 31.38 -8.51
N VAL A 136 2.94 30.97 -9.62
CA VAL A 136 3.45 31.09 -11.00
C VAL A 136 2.45 31.92 -11.79
#